data_AF-A0A352DSW9-F1
#
_entry.id   AF-A0A352DSW9-F1
#
_cell.length_a   1.000
_cell.length_b   1.000
_cell.length_c   1.000
_cell.angle_alpha   90.00
_cell.angle_beta   90.00
_cell.angle_gamma   90.00
#
_symmetry.space_group_name_H-M   'P 1'
#
loop_
_entity.id
_entity.type
_entity.pdbx_description
1 polymer ?
#
loop_
_entity_poly.entity_id
_entity_poly.type
_entity_poly.pdbx_seq_one_letter_code
_entity_poly.pdbx_strand_id
1 'polypeptide(L)'
;VFADTPDHAASLLVAASATDDEADTHWLRADVDALLFRQALVRGAIGREGCAVTAVDRDGDRWGVTWTNASGAVERATSAFVIDATGGGGLLGRVLGLGRLDHALSNRTGAIFTHVRGVASWDALEREAGNDSTTTPFRSDDAAQHHLIAGAWVWMLRFANDVCSVGIVARDIDATDTADPDGAFRRRLAAYPSLRRMLADAAPVRPLAVIPRMSRLWGQASGPGWAFLPTTAGFVDPLHSTGIAHTLQGVVRLAELLLAPRRDESAWLAYGRDVVDEVRWIDRLVGTATALIDDFPLFTLACHLYFVATIACERGLAGLDTDRGFLAARDGPLRAALEAACGDLGRAAADPSKRQATCAAIRDRLAPWDRAGLFNPHAGNRYAHTAATKATSATAP
;
A
#
# COMPACT_ATOMS: atom_id res chain seq x y z
N VAL A 1 19.53 20.71 -3.77
CA VAL A 1 18.95 20.51 -5.11
C VAL A 1 19.21 19.05 -5.44
N PHE A 2 18.24 18.32 -5.97
CA PHE A 2 18.44 16.95 -6.43
C PHE A 2 19.44 16.91 -7.59
N ALA A 3 20.24 15.86 -7.64
CA ALA A 3 21.08 15.52 -8.76
C ALA A 3 21.26 14.00 -8.75
N ASP A 4 21.31 13.41 -9.93
CA ASP A 4 21.56 11.98 -10.10
C ASP A 4 22.90 11.76 -10.80
N THR A 5 23.40 10.53 -10.72
CA THR A 5 24.62 10.09 -11.40
C THR A 5 24.28 9.21 -12.60
N PRO A 6 25.21 9.01 -13.55
CA PRO A 6 24.97 8.13 -14.70
C PRO A 6 24.67 6.66 -14.34
N ASP A 7 25.11 6.20 -13.16
CA ASP A 7 24.78 4.89 -12.59
C ASP A 7 23.50 4.89 -11.75
N HIS A 8 22.78 6.03 -11.74
CA HIS A 8 21.51 6.23 -11.06
C HIS A 8 21.56 5.95 -9.56
N ALA A 9 22.62 6.40 -8.90
CA ALA A 9 22.86 6.16 -7.48
C ALA A 9 21.89 6.93 -6.56
N ALA A 10 21.05 7.82 -7.10
CA ALA A 10 20.07 8.60 -6.35
C ALA A 10 18.63 8.44 -6.87
N SER A 11 18.37 7.53 -7.82
CA SER A 11 17.02 7.31 -8.35
C SER A 11 16.74 5.85 -8.74
N LEU A 12 15.48 5.45 -8.65
CA LEU A 12 14.99 4.10 -8.94
C LEU A 12 13.70 4.19 -9.75
N LEU A 13 13.67 3.54 -10.92
CA LEU A 13 12.47 3.41 -11.74
C LEU A 13 12.18 1.92 -11.98
N VAL A 14 11.01 1.50 -11.52
CA VAL A 14 10.51 0.12 -11.64
C VAL A 14 9.09 0.18 -12.17
N ALA A 15 8.88 -0.31 -13.39
CA ALA A 15 7.55 -0.46 -13.96
C ALA A 15 6.98 -1.82 -13.55
N ALA A 16 5.98 -1.77 -12.66
CA ALA A 16 5.24 -2.90 -12.17
C ALA A 16 4.16 -3.38 -13.17
N SER A 17 4.51 -3.44 -14.45
CA SER A 17 3.63 -3.90 -15.53
C SER A 17 4.43 -4.74 -16.54
N ALA A 18 3.73 -5.55 -17.34
CA ALA A 18 4.38 -6.31 -18.41
C ALA A 18 4.55 -5.47 -19.69
N THR A 19 3.70 -4.46 -19.87
CA THR A 19 3.71 -3.49 -20.97
C THR A 19 3.18 -2.14 -20.46
N ASP A 20 3.35 -1.08 -21.26
CA ASP A 20 2.76 0.24 -20.96
C ASP A 20 1.22 0.22 -21.03
N ASP A 21 0.64 -0.58 -21.94
CA ASP A 21 -0.82 -0.75 -22.06
C ASP A 21 -1.44 -1.47 -20.85
N GLU A 22 -0.64 -2.30 -20.16
CA GLU A 22 -1.06 -3.01 -18.94
C GLU A 22 -0.68 -2.25 -17.65
N ALA A 23 -0.19 -1.02 -17.78
CA ALA A 23 0.21 -0.19 -16.64
C ALA A 23 -0.97 0.08 -15.69
N ASP A 24 -0.63 0.15 -14.40
CA ASP A 24 -1.60 0.50 -13.37
C ASP A 24 -1.93 2.01 -13.42
N THR A 25 -3.04 2.38 -12.80
CA THR A 25 -3.58 3.75 -12.86
C THR A 25 -3.68 4.38 -11.48
N HIS A 26 -3.47 5.70 -11.40
CA HIS A 26 -3.76 6.45 -10.20
C HIS A 26 -5.26 6.71 -10.05
N TRP A 27 -5.86 6.20 -8.98
CA TRP A 27 -7.30 6.29 -8.76
C TRP A 27 -7.68 7.55 -7.99
N LEU A 28 -8.44 8.44 -8.62
CA LEU A 28 -9.21 9.44 -7.89
C LEU A 28 -10.33 8.72 -7.12
N ARG A 29 -10.06 8.44 -5.84
CA ARG A 29 -10.89 7.55 -5.01
C ARG A 29 -12.37 7.91 -4.97
N ALA A 30 -12.72 9.20 -4.98
CA ALA A 30 -14.12 9.63 -4.99
C ALA A 30 -14.90 9.07 -6.19
N ASP A 31 -14.28 9.07 -7.38
CA ASP A 31 -14.93 8.60 -8.61
C ASP A 31 -14.93 7.08 -8.69
N VAL A 32 -13.79 6.45 -8.35
CA VAL A 32 -13.64 4.99 -8.42
C VAL A 32 -14.51 4.30 -7.39
N ASP A 33 -14.54 4.77 -6.14
CA ASP A 33 -15.38 4.18 -5.08
C ASP A 33 -16.87 4.32 -5.42
N ALA A 34 -17.29 5.49 -5.94
CA ALA A 34 -18.66 5.71 -6.40
C ALA A 34 -19.03 4.81 -7.59
N LEU A 35 -18.10 4.60 -8.51
CA LEU A 35 -18.29 3.66 -9.61
C LEU A 35 -18.47 2.24 -9.09
N LEU A 36 -17.58 1.74 -8.24
CA LEU A 36 -17.63 0.39 -7.69
C LEU A 36 -18.92 0.16 -6.87
N PHE A 37 -19.32 1.15 -6.06
CA PHE A 37 -20.58 1.11 -5.33
C PHE A 37 -21.78 0.99 -6.28
N ARG A 38 -21.87 1.85 -7.31
CA ARG A 38 -22.93 1.76 -8.33
C ARG A 38 -22.94 0.41 -9.05
N GLN A 39 -21.77 -0.14 -9.38
CA GLN A 39 -21.69 -1.47 -10.00
C GLN A 39 -22.28 -2.55 -9.09
N ALA A 40 -22.03 -2.51 -7.78
CA ALA A 40 -22.65 -3.45 -6.85
C ALA A 40 -24.19 -3.34 -6.85
N LEU A 41 -24.74 -2.12 -6.92
CA LEU A 41 -26.19 -1.91 -7.01
C LEU A 41 -26.77 -2.50 -8.31
N VAL A 42 -26.11 -2.27 -9.45
CA VAL A 42 -26.51 -2.83 -10.75
C VAL A 42 -26.50 -4.37 -10.72
N ARG A 43 -25.64 -4.97 -9.91
CA ARG A 43 -25.58 -6.43 -9.70
C ARG A 43 -26.55 -6.95 -8.63
N GLY A 44 -27.42 -6.09 -8.08
CA GLY A 44 -28.50 -6.48 -7.18
C GLY A 44 -28.21 -6.30 -5.69
N ALA A 45 -27.07 -5.70 -5.32
CA ALA A 45 -26.83 -5.34 -3.92
C ALA A 45 -27.78 -4.23 -3.47
N ILE A 46 -28.26 -4.30 -2.24
CA ILE A 46 -29.09 -3.25 -1.64
C ILE A 46 -28.17 -2.21 -0.98
N GLY A 47 -28.01 -1.06 -1.62
CA GLY A 47 -27.25 0.07 -1.09
C GLY A 47 -28.03 0.94 -0.12
N ARG A 48 -27.33 1.44 0.90
CA ARG A 48 -27.80 2.46 1.84
C ARG A 48 -26.67 3.46 2.06
N GLU A 49 -26.87 4.71 1.64
CA GLU A 49 -25.93 5.81 1.85
C GLU A 49 -26.46 6.79 2.91
N GLY A 50 -25.59 7.66 3.45
CA GLY A 50 -25.98 8.61 4.48
C GLY A 50 -26.50 7.96 5.77
N CYS A 51 -26.04 6.74 6.06
CA CYS A 51 -26.47 5.94 7.20
C CYS A 51 -25.33 5.83 8.23
N ALA A 52 -25.66 5.98 9.51
CA ALA A 52 -24.73 5.81 10.62
C ALA A 52 -25.08 4.53 11.38
N VAL A 53 -24.22 3.52 11.38
CA VAL A 53 -24.40 2.31 12.18
C VAL A 53 -24.25 2.67 13.66
N THR A 54 -25.28 2.39 14.46
CA THR A 54 -25.36 2.75 15.88
C THR A 54 -25.23 1.55 16.81
N ALA A 55 -25.60 0.35 16.36
CA ALA A 55 -25.41 -0.88 17.11
C ALA A 55 -25.20 -2.07 16.18
N VAL A 56 -24.40 -3.02 16.65
CA VAL A 56 -24.29 -4.37 16.08
C VAL A 56 -24.35 -5.35 17.24
N ASP A 57 -25.18 -6.38 17.12
CA ASP A 57 -25.43 -7.35 18.18
C ASP A 57 -25.72 -8.74 17.58
N ARG A 58 -25.81 -9.74 18.46
CA ARG A 58 -26.21 -11.10 18.08
C ARG A 58 -27.60 -11.42 18.60
N ASP A 59 -28.40 -11.97 17.71
CA ASP A 59 -29.72 -12.53 17.99
C ASP A 59 -29.69 -14.02 17.62
N GLY A 60 -29.39 -14.85 18.62
CA GLY A 60 -29.08 -16.27 18.42
C GLY A 60 -27.91 -16.48 17.46
N ASP A 61 -28.18 -17.16 16.35
CA ASP A 61 -27.19 -17.46 15.30
C ASP A 61 -27.09 -16.37 14.22
N ARG A 62 -27.86 -15.29 14.33
CA ARG A 62 -27.86 -14.18 13.37
C ARG A 62 -27.23 -12.93 13.95
N TRP A 63 -26.69 -12.10 13.06
CA TRP A 63 -26.22 -10.76 13.36
C TRP A 63 -27.33 -9.76 13.14
N GLY A 64 -27.49 -8.83 14.07
CA GLY A 64 -28.31 -7.63 13.92
C GLY A 64 -27.45 -6.41 13.69
N VAL A 65 -27.83 -5.57 12.74
CA VAL A 65 -27.21 -4.26 12.49
C VAL A 65 -28.30 -3.21 12.57
N THR A 66 -28.13 -2.24 13.45
CA THR A 66 -29.02 -1.08 13.62
C THR A 66 -28.30 0.17 13.14
N TRP A 67 -28.99 1.00 12.36
CA TRP A 67 -28.45 2.27 11.88
C TRP A 67 -29.49 3.38 11.91
N THR A 68 -29.01 4.62 11.92
CA THR A 68 -29.82 5.82 11.70
C THR A 68 -29.63 6.28 10.25
N ASN A 69 -30.72 6.48 9.52
CA ASN A 69 -30.67 6.97 8.13
C ASN A 69 -30.59 8.50 8.07
N ALA A 70 -30.49 9.07 6.86
CA ALA A 70 -30.37 10.52 6.65
C ALA A 70 -31.57 11.34 7.16
N SER A 71 -32.75 10.72 7.35
CA SER A 71 -33.94 11.36 7.93
C SER A 71 -33.98 11.31 9.47
N GLY A 72 -33.01 10.63 10.10
CA GLY A 72 -32.99 10.39 11.54
C GLY A 72 -33.79 9.14 11.96
N ALA A 73 -34.43 8.42 11.04
CA ALA A 73 -35.15 7.20 11.37
C ALA A 73 -34.19 6.06 11.71
N VAL A 74 -34.55 5.25 12.69
CA VAL A 74 -33.80 4.07 13.12
C VAL A 74 -34.31 2.85 12.36
N GLU A 75 -33.41 2.15 11.70
CA GLU A 75 -33.67 0.94 10.94
C GLU A 75 -32.80 -0.21 11.44
N ARG A 76 -33.24 -1.44 11.18
CA ARG A 76 -32.52 -2.65 11.57
C ARG A 76 -32.64 -3.72 10.49
N ALA A 77 -31.55 -4.45 10.27
CA ALA A 77 -31.54 -5.67 9.46
C ALA A 77 -30.85 -6.81 10.22
N THR A 78 -31.20 -8.04 9.86
CA THR A 78 -30.52 -9.23 10.36
C THR A 78 -29.90 -10.04 9.23
N SER A 79 -28.73 -10.61 9.46
CA SER A 79 -27.99 -11.42 8.48
C SER A 79 -27.39 -12.66 9.13
N ALA A 80 -27.08 -13.68 8.32
CA ALA A 80 -26.31 -14.84 8.77
C ALA A 80 -24.80 -14.52 8.88
N PHE A 81 -24.35 -13.46 8.21
CA PHE A 81 -22.94 -13.07 8.17
C PHE A 81 -22.78 -11.55 8.06
N VAL A 82 -21.69 -11.02 8.63
CA VAL A 82 -21.30 -9.60 8.51
C VAL A 82 -19.85 -9.50 8.05
N ILE A 83 -19.61 -8.75 6.98
CA ILE A 83 -18.25 -8.34 6.57
C ILE A 83 -18.04 -6.89 7.02
N ASP A 84 -17.02 -6.65 7.84
CA ASP A 84 -16.60 -5.30 8.20
C ASP A 84 -15.61 -4.74 7.17
N ALA A 85 -16.13 -3.85 6.33
CA ALA A 85 -15.40 -3.10 5.31
C ALA A 85 -15.11 -1.65 5.71
N THR A 86 -15.18 -1.31 7.01
CA THR A 86 -15.06 0.09 7.48
C THR A 86 -13.62 0.63 7.50
N GLY A 87 -12.63 -0.16 7.09
CA GLY A 87 -11.23 0.27 6.99
C GLY A 87 -10.67 0.73 8.34
N GLY A 88 -10.09 1.93 8.40
CA GLY A 88 -9.65 2.53 9.67
C GLY A 88 -10.75 2.68 10.72
N GLY A 89 -12.01 2.62 10.28
CA GLY A 89 -13.19 2.65 11.13
C GLY A 89 -13.38 1.43 12.02
N GLY A 90 -12.85 0.24 11.73
CA GLY A 90 -12.84 -0.94 12.62
C GLY A 90 -14.10 -1.17 13.48
N LEU A 91 -15.30 -1.08 12.88
CA LEU A 91 -16.60 -1.10 13.58
C LEU A 91 -16.77 -2.33 14.47
N LEU A 92 -16.70 -3.53 13.89
CA LEU A 92 -16.88 -4.79 14.60
C LEU A 92 -15.78 -5.02 15.62
N GLY A 93 -14.55 -4.59 15.34
CA GLY A 93 -13.44 -4.69 16.30
C GLY A 93 -13.74 -3.99 17.62
N ARG A 94 -14.36 -2.79 17.57
CA ARG A 94 -14.83 -2.08 18.77
C ARG A 94 -16.04 -2.74 19.41
N VAL A 95 -17.05 -3.11 18.62
CA VAL A 95 -18.28 -3.72 19.15
C VAL A 95 -17.97 -5.02 19.90
N LEU A 96 -17.08 -5.85 19.36
CA LEU A 96 -16.71 -7.14 19.93
C LEU A 96 -15.60 -7.05 20.99
N GLY A 97 -15.06 -5.85 21.25
CA GLY A 97 -13.99 -5.66 22.22
C GLY A 97 -12.70 -6.41 21.86
N LEU A 98 -12.38 -6.53 20.56
CA LEU A 98 -11.20 -7.28 20.12
C LEU A 98 -9.90 -6.58 20.55
N GLY A 99 -8.86 -7.36 20.83
CA GLY A 99 -7.54 -6.83 21.17
C GLY A 99 -6.86 -6.13 19.99
N ARG A 100 -6.12 -5.05 20.28
CA ARG A 100 -5.23 -4.37 19.32
C ARG A 100 -3.81 -4.95 19.40
N LEU A 101 -3.17 -5.11 18.25
CA LEU A 101 -1.78 -5.54 18.11
C LEU A 101 -0.88 -4.44 17.52
N ASP A 102 -1.27 -3.18 17.70
CA ASP A 102 -0.53 -2.02 17.17
C ASP A 102 0.93 -1.95 17.66
N HIS A 103 1.21 -2.54 18.82
CA HIS A 103 2.56 -2.60 19.40
C HIS A 103 3.45 -3.65 18.70
N ALA A 104 2.85 -4.60 17.99
CA ALA A 104 3.58 -5.64 17.26
C ALA A 104 4.04 -5.17 15.87
N LEU A 105 3.57 -4.01 15.41
CA LEU A 105 4.01 -3.39 14.15
C LEU A 105 5.24 -2.52 14.41
N SER A 106 6.31 -2.82 13.68
CA SER A 106 7.58 -2.08 13.74
C SER A 106 7.50 -0.74 13.02
N ASN A 107 6.67 -0.64 11.98
CA ASN A 107 6.50 0.61 11.27
C ASN A 107 5.57 1.57 12.02
N ARG A 108 6.03 2.81 12.20
CA ARG A 108 5.34 3.84 12.97
C ARG A 108 5.47 5.17 12.25
N THR A 109 4.60 5.37 11.27
CA THR A 109 4.57 6.58 10.44
C THR A 109 3.21 7.26 10.54
N GLY A 110 3.23 8.58 10.42
CA GLY A 110 2.07 9.43 10.18
C GLY A 110 2.16 10.07 8.80
N ALA A 111 1.08 10.74 8.39
CA ALA A 111 1.03 11.45 7.12
C ALA A 111 0.33 12.81 7.22
N ILE A 112 0.83 13.78 6.44
CA ILE A 112 0.17 15.06 6.15
C ILE A 112 -0.05 15.11 4.64
N PHE A 113 -1.30 15.22 4.17
CA PHE A 113 -1.59 15.07 2.74
C PHE A 113 -2.79 15.88 2.26
N THR A 114 -2.79 16.19 0.96
CA THR A 114 -3.89 16.88 0.28
C THR A 114 -3.88 16.60 -1.22
N HIS A 115 -4.83 17.19 -1.93
CA HIS A 115 -4.81 17.32 -3.38
C HIS A 115 -4.49 18.77 -3.76
N VAL A 116 -3.62 18.95 -4.74
CA VAL A 116 -3.20 20.26 -5.27
C VAL A 116 -3.36 20.31 -6.79
N ARG A 117 -3.44 21.51 -7.37
CA ARG A 117 -3.24 21.78 -8.80
C ARG A 117 -1.99 22.62 -9.00
N GLY A 118 -1.39 22.58 -10.19
CA GLY A 118 -0.22 23.40 -10.53
C GLY A 118 1.12 22.79 -10.10
N VAL A 119 1.20 21.47 -9.95
CA VAL A 119 2.48 20.78 -9.70
C VAL A 119 3.25 20.65 -11.01
N ALA A 120 4.42 21.27 -11.10
CA ALA A 120 5.27 21.21 -12.30
C ALA A 120 5.76 19.77 -12.59
N SER A 121 6.05 19.48 -13.86
CA SER A 121 6.60 18.20 -14.32
C SER A 121 8.01 17.98 -13.75
N TRP A 122 8.24 16.83 -13.11
CA TRP A 122 9.58 16.46 -12.62
C TRP A 122 10.53 16.24 -13.80
N ASP A 123 10.06 15.53 -14.83
CA ASP A 123 10.84 15.22 -16.02
C ASP A 123 11.31 16.50 -16.73
N ALA A 124 10.45 17.51 -16.82
CA ALA A 124 10.79 18.79 -17.45
C ALA A 124 11.83 19.58 -16.62
N LEU A 125 11.65 19.64 -15.30
CA LEU A 125 12.56 20.37 -14.41
C LEU A 125 13.96 19.76 -14.39
N GLU A 126 14.07 18.43 -14.40
CA GLU A 126 15.35 17.73 -14.45
C GLU A 126 16.00 17.86 -15.84
N ARG A 127 15.22 17.80 -16.93
CA ARG A 127 15.73 18.05 -18.28
C ARG A 127 16.33 19.45 -18.43
N GLU A 128 15.67 20.47 -17.87
CA GLU A 128 16.20 21.85 -17.84
C GLU A 128 17.52 21.95 -17.06
N ALA A 129 17.72 21.08 -16.06
CA ALA A 129 18.96 20.96 -15.32
C ALA A 129 20.01 20.06 -16.01
N GLY A 130 19.72 19.55 -17.22
CA GLY A 130 20.60 18.66 -17.98
C GLY A 130 20.60 17.20 -17.51
N ASN A 131 19.58 16.79 -16.74
CA ASN A 131 19.40 15.42 -16.27
C ASN A 131 18.26 14.72 -17.04
N ASP A 132 18.57 13.62 -17.72
CA ASP A 132 17.62 12.80 -18.49
C ASP A 132 17.24 11.49 -17.77
N SER A 133 17.74 11.28 -16.54
CA SER A 133 17.57 10.03 -15.80
C SER A 133 16.12 9.69 -15.46
N THR A 134 15.22 10.67 -15.51
CA THR A 134 13.81 10.56 -15.14
C THR A 134 12.90 10.03 -16.24
N THR A 135 13.39 9.89 -17.48
CA THR A 135 12.56 9.49 -18.63
C THR A 135 12.84 8.11 -19.21
N THR A 136 13.83 7.39 -18.67
CA THR A 136 14.19 6.04 -19.11
C THR A 136 14.15 5.13 -17.89
N PRO A 137 13.45 3.97 -17.92
CA PRO A 137 12.84 3.35 -19.10
C PRO A 137 11.46 3.91 -19.46
N PHE A 138 10.83 4.65 -18.55
CA PHE A 138 9.57 5.36 -18.76
C PHE A 138 9.65 6.72 -18.05
N ARG A 139 8.68 7.58 -18.34
CA ARG A 139 8.53 8.90 -17.74
C ARG A 139 8.15 8.79 -16.27
N SER A 140 8.98 9.32 -15.39
CA SER A 140 8.69 9.30 -13.95
C SER A 140 7.43 10.09 -13.59
N ASP A 141 7.05 11.08 -14.40
CA ASP A 141 5.79 11.81 -14.21
C ASP A 141 4.53 10.97 -14.42
N ASP A 142 4.62 9.86 -15.15
CA ASP A 142 3.51 8.94 -15.39
C ASP A 142 3.44 7.84 -14.31
N ALA A 143 4.39 7.82 -13.37
CA ALA A 143 4.47 6.82 -12.31
C ALA A 143 4.07 7.37 -10.94
N ALA A 144 3.91 6.46 -9.97
CA ALA A 144 3.78 6.82 -8.57
C ALA A 144 5.13 7.35 -8.06
N GLN A 145 5.27 8.67 -7.95
CA GLN A 145 6.53 9.30 -7.55
C GLN A 145 6.69 9.30 -6.04
N HIS A 146 7.90 8.93 -5.60
CA HIS A 146 8.31 8.88 -4.20
C HIS A 146 9.62 9.67 -4.04
N HIS A 147 9.56 10.87 -3.47
CA HIS A 147 10.76 11.65 -3.18
C HIS A 147 11.21 11.38 -1.75
N LEU A 148 12.40 10.79 -1.59
CA LEU A 148 12.97 10.56 -0.27
C LEU A 148 13.57 11.87 0.27
N ILE A 149 13.28 12.16 1.53
CA ILE A 149 13.76 13.33 2.26
C ILE A 149 14.27 12.86 3.63
N ALA A 150 14.98 13.71 4.38
CA ALA A 150 15.54 13.32 5.67
C ALA A 150 14.44 12.81 6.63
N GLY A 151 14.52 11.54 7.02
CA GLY A 151 13.60 10.85 7.92
C GLY A 151 12.17 10.67 7.39
N ALA A 152 11.90 10.98 6.13
CA ALA A 152 10.55 11.03 5.57
C ALA A 152 10.53 10.80 4.05
N TRP A 153 9.36 10.64 3.47
CA TRP A 153 9.20 10.65 2.01
C TRP A 153 7.94 11.40 1.61
N VAL A 154 7.90 11.80 0.35
CA VAL A 154 6.79 12.54 -0.25
C VAL A 154 6.26 11.74 -1.42
N TRP A 155 4.97 11.42 -1.42
CA TRP A 155 4.31 10.92 -2.62
C TRP A 155 3.85 12.07 -3.51
N MET A 156 3.89 11.86 -4.83
CA MET A 156 3.16 12.67 -5.81
C MET A 156 2.46 11.75 -6.80
N LEU A 157 1.13 11.74 -6.78
CA LEU A 157 0.29 10.90 -7.63
C LEU A 157 -0.58 11.80 -8.50
N ARG A 158 -0.21 11.93 -9.77
CA ARG A 158 -0.94 12.76 -10.74
C ARG A 158 -2.18 12.03 -11.24
N PHE A 159 -3.30 12.72 -11.26
CA PHE A 159 -4.54 12.26 -11.87
C PHE A 159 -4.70 12.88 -13.28
N ALA A 160 -5.60 12.29 -14.08
CA ALA A 160 -5.87 12.76 -15.45
C ALA A 160 -6.57 14.13 -15.55
N ASN A 161 -6.92 14.77 -14.42
CA ASN A 161 -7.67 16.04 -14.37
C ASN A 161 -6.85 17.19 -13.76
N ASP A 162 -5.53 17.19 -13.99
CA ASP A 162 -4.54 18.17 -13.50
C ASP A 162 -4.42 18.29 -11.97
N VAL A 163 -5.14 17.46 -11.23
CA VAL A 163 -5.00 17.33 -9.78
C VAL A 163 -3.89 16.33 -9.46
N CYS A 164 -3.04 16.68 -8.52
CA CYS A 164 -2.02 15.80 -7.96
C CYS A 164 -2.31 15.56 -6.48
N SER A 165 -2.34 14.29 -6.06
CA SER A 165 -2.30 13.93 -4.65
C SER A 165 -0.86 14.05 -4.15
N VAL A 166 -0.65 14.81 -3.08
CA VAL A 166 0.67 15.02 -2.48
C VAL A 166 0.58 14.79 -0.99
N GLY A 167 1.52 14.02 -0.45
CA GLY A 167 1.56 13.72 0.98
C GLY A 167 2.96 13.45 1.48
N ILE A 168 3.22 13.91 2.71
CA ILE A 168 4.46 13.69 3.45
C ILE A 168 4.20 12.57 4.44
N VAL A 169 5.06 11.56 4.45
CA VAL A 169 5.02 10.44 5.39
C VAL A 169 6.30 10.45 6.22
N ALA A 170 6.16 10.47 7.54
CA ALA A 170 7.29 10.58 8.46
C ALA A 170 7.03 9.82 9.76
N ARG A 171 8.10 9.45 10.48
CA ARG A 171 8.02 8.82 11.81
C ARG A 171 7.71 9.80 12.93
N ASP A 172 7.90 11.09 12.68
CA ASP A 172 7.88 12.18 13.65
C ASP A 172 6.69 13.13 13.44
N ILE A 173 5.58 12.67 12.84
CA ILE A 173 4.35 13.46 12.78
C ILE A 173 3.77 13.57 14.19
N ASP A 174 3.67 14.79 14.71
CA ASP A 174 3.29 15.04 16.11
C ASP A 174 2.06 15.95 16.27
N ALA A 175 1.79 16.34 17.52
CA ALA A 175 0.68 17.23 17.86
C ALA A 175 0.85 18.65 17.28
N THR A 176 2.09 19.11 17.08
CA THR A 176 2.37 20.42 16.49
C THR A 176 2.06 20.43 15.00
N ASP A 177 2.40 19.34 14.29
CA ASP A 177 2.00 19.15 12.90
C ASP A 177 0.47 19.06 12.75
N THR A 178 -0.20 18.43 13.71
CA THR A 178 -1.66 18.31 13.72
C THR A 178 -2.35 19.66 13.97
N ALA A 179 -1.73 20.52 14.78
CA ALA A 179 -2.26 21.85 15.11
C ALA A 179 -2.07 22.88 13.97
N ASP A 180 -1.02 22.74 13.16
CA ASP A 180 -0.73 23.58 11.99
C ASP A 180 -0.29 22.73 10.78
N PRO A 181 -1.22 21.98 10.14
CA PRO A 181 -0.89 21.11 9.01
C PRO A 181 -0.31 21.89 7.82
N ASP A 182 -0.88 23.05 7.50
CA ASP A 182 -0.46 23.91 6.39
C ASP A 182 0.96 24.44 6.57
N GLY A 183 1.30 24.90 7.78
CA GLY A 183 2.66 25.34 8.08
C GLY A 183 3.64 24.19 8.14
N ALA A 184 3.26 23.04 8.73
CA ALA A 184 4.09 21.84 8.76
C ALA A 184 4.45 21.36 7.34
N PHE A 185 3.44 21.24 6.48
CA PHE A 185 3.60 20.82 5.08
C PHE A 185 4.53 21.77 4.32
N ARG A 186 4.31 23.08 4.40
CA ARG A 186 5.17 24.08 3.75
C ARG A 186 6.60 24.07 4.28
N ARG A 187 6.80 24.02 5.61
CA ARG A 187 8.13 24.02 6.23
C ARG A 187 8.94 22.79 5.82
N ARG A 188 8.33 21.60 5.88
CA ARG A 188 8.99 20.33 5.53
C ARG A 188 9.42 20.30 4.06
N LEU A 189 8.57 20.78 3.14
CA LEU A 189 8.89 20.78 1.70
C LEU A 189 9.85 21.90 1.28
N ALA A 190 9.79 23.07 1.95
CA ALA A 190 10.66 24.21 1.64
C ALA A 190 12.16 23.92 1.87
N ALA A 191 12.48 22.94 2.73
CA ALA A 191 13.85 22.48 2.97
C ALA A 191 14.51 21.82 1.74
N TYR A 192 13.72 21.43 0.74
CA TYR A 192 14.18 20.70 -0.44
C TYR A 192 13.96 21.55 -1.70
N PRO A 193 15.00 22.19 -2.26
CA PRO A 193 14.85 23.13 -3.38
C PRO A 193 14.12 22.56 -4.60
N SER A 194 14.33 21.27 -4.92
CA SER A 194 13.67 20.59 -6.02
C SER A 194 12.17 20.45 -5.80
N LEU A 195 11.74 20.02 -4.60
CA LEU A 195 10.33 19.93 -4.23
C LEU A 195 9.68 21.32 -4.16
N ARG A 196 10.38 22.31 -3.60
CA ARG A 196 9.93 23.70 -3.57
C ARG A 196 9.70 24.25 -4.97
N ARG A 197 10.56 23.89 -5.94
CA ARG A 197 10.41 24.28 -7.35
C ARG A 197 9.22 23.58 -8.00
N MET A 198 9.05 22.27 -7.78
CA MET A 198 7.89 21.52 -8.29
C MET A 198 6.55 22.08 -7.80
N LEU A 199 6.51 22.56 -6.56
CA LEU A 199 5.31 23.01 -5.86
C LEU A 199 5.16 24.54 -5.81
N ALA A 200 5.97 25.29 -6.56
CA ALA A 200 6.00 26.75 -6.48
C ALA A 200 4.63 27.39 -6.77
N ASP A 201 3.92 26.87 -7.77
CA ASP A 201 2.59 27.32 -8.19
C ASP A 201 1.47 26.39 -7.69
N ALA A 202 1.80 25.45 -6.79
CA ALA A 202 0.84 24.45 -6.33
C ALA A 202 -0.18 25.05 -5.36
N ALA A 203 -1.47 24.88 -5.65
CA ALA A 203 -2.57 25.35 -4.82
C ALA A 203 -3.44 24.19 -4.33
N PRO A 204 -3.75 24.09 -3.02
CA PRO A 204 -4.62 23.05 -2.51
C PRO A 204 -6.04 23.20 -3.05
N VAL A 205 -6.62 22.09 -3.51
CA VAL A 205 -8.04 22.01 -3.93
C VAL A 205 -8.93 21.44 -2.83
N ARG A 206 -8.35 21.06 -1.70
CA ARG A 206 -9.02 20.61 -0.47
C ARG A 206 -8.13 20.90 0.75
N PRO A 207 -8.70 20.96 1.96
CA PRO A 207 -7.91 21.07 3.18
C PRO A 207 -6.93 19.90 3.34
N LEU A 208 -5.77 20.18 3.96
CA LEU A 208 -4.85 19.13 4.35
C LEU A 208 -5.48 18.24 5.42
N ALA A 209 -5.20 16.94 5.32
CA ALA A 209 -5.51 15.96 6.34
C ALA A 209 -4.23 15.53 7.04
N VAL A 210 -4.33 15.23 8.33
CA VAL A 210 -3.24 14.69 9.14
C VAL A 210 -3.69 13.37 9.77
N ILE A 211 -2.85 12.35 9.63
CA ILE A 211 -2.97 11.10 10.36
C ILE A 211 -1.68 10.94 11.17
N PRO A 212 -1.68 11.21 12.49
CA PRO A 212 -0.46 11.16 13.30
C PRO A 212 0.17 9.76 13.34
N ARG A 213 -0.66 8.72 13.27
CA ARG A 213 -0.22 7.34 13.19
C ARG A 213 -1.14 6.52 12.29
N MET A 214 -0.58 5.96 11.23
CA MET A 214 -1.33 5.15 10.27
C MET A 214 -1.33 3.66 10.63
N SER A 215 -0.22 3.17 11.18
CA SER A 215 -0.03 1.74 11.44
C SER A 215 -0.96 1.21 12.53
N ARG A 216 -1.65 0.12 12.21
CA ARG A 216 -2.79 -0.37 13.00
C ARG A 216 -3.01 -1.86 12.71
N LEU A 217 -3.35 -2.68 13.71
CA LEU A 217 -3.66 -4.10 13.57
C LEU A 217 -4.61 -4.58 14.66
N TRP A 218 -5.68 -5.27 14.28
CA TRP A 218 -6.50 -6.07 15.19
C TRP A 218 -5.88 -7.45 15.40
N GLY A 219 -6.08 -8.03 16.60
CA GLY A 219 -5.59 -9.37 16.92
C GLY A 219 -6.34 -10.51 16.24
N GLN A 220 -7.47 -10.21 15.60
CA GLN A 220 -8.34 -11.16 14.93
C GLN A 220 -9.00 -10.46 13.73
N ALA A 221 -9.18 -11.20 12.63
CA ALA A 221 -9.80 -10.69 11.41
C ALA A 221 -11.02 -11.53 10.95
N SER A 222 -11.38 -12.59 11.67
CA SER A 222 -12.62 -13.34 11.44
C SER A 222 -13.07 -14.08 12.68
N GLY A 223 -14.34 -14.45 12.73
CA GLY A 223 -14.91 -15.29 13.78
C GLY A 223 -16.25 -15.87 13.36
N PRO A 224 -17.01 -16.46 14.29
CA PRO A 224 -18.31 -17.04 13.96
C PRO A 224 -19.20 -16.01 13.29
N GLY A 225 -19.64 -16.24 12.06
CA GLY A 225 -20.55 -15.34 11.34
C GLY A 225 -19.99 -13.95 10.98
N TRP A 226 -18.69 -13.68 11.09
CA TRP A 226 -18.13 -12.38 10.66
C TRP A 226 -16.69 -12.45 10.16
N ALA A 227 -16.31 -11.49 9.33
CA ALA A 227 -14.93 -11.29 8.88
C ALA A 227 -14.64 -9.81 8.61
N PHE A 228 -13.36 -9.44 8.68
CA PHE A 228 -12.86 -8.14 8.27
C PHE A 228 -12.37 -8.22 6.83
N LEU A 229 -12.54 -7.15 6.06
CA LEU A 229 -11.64 -6.94 4.93
C LEU A 229 -10.22 -6.62 5.43
N PRO A 230 -9.17 -6.92 4.66
CA PRO A 230 -7.78 -6.75 5.09
C PRO A 230 -7.44 -5.35 5.61
N THR A 231 -7.86 -4.28 4.93
CA THR A 231 -7.63 -2.90 5.40
C THR A 231 -8.42 -2.53 6.67
N THR A 232 -9.47 -3.28 7.01
CA THR A 232 -10.15 -3.17 8.31
C THR A 232 -9.32 -3.87 9.38
N ALA A 233 -8.78 -5.06 9.08
CA ALA A 233 -7.93 -5.81 9.98
C ALA A 233 -6.64 -5.06 10.34
N GLY A 234 -5.97 -4.45 9.37
CA GLY A 234 -4.78 -3.66 9.63
C GLY A 234 -4.28 -2.82 8.45
N PHE A 235 -3.25 -2.04 8.72
CA PHE A 235 -2.55 -1.18 7.77
C PHE A 235 -1.17 -0.84 8.33
N VAL A 236 -0.21 -0.59 7.45
CA VAL A 236 1.20 -0.36 7.82
C VAL A 236 1.64 1.02 7.37
N ASP A 237 1.72 1.24 6.06
CA ASP A 237 2.26 2.44 5.41
C ASP A 237 1.70 2.54 3.99
N PRO A 238 1.56 3.73 3.39
CA PRO A 238 1.24 3.85 1.97
C PRO A 238 2.40 3.51 1.02
N LEU A 239 3.64 3.36 1.51
CA LEU A 239 4.77 2.93 0.68
C LEU A 239 4.45 1.57 0.02
N HIS A 240 4.70 1.48 -1.29
CA HIS A 240 4.35 0.35 -2.15
C HIS A 240 2.84 0.10 -2.38
N SER A 241 1.94 0.95 -1.89
CA SER A 241 0.49 0.91 -2.20
C SER A 241 -0.21 -0.43 -1.93
N THR A 242 0.25 -1.19 -0.93
CA THR A 242 -0.24 -2.56 -0.66
C THR A 242 -1.72 -2.65 -0.29
N GLY A 243 -2.30 -1.60 0.30
CA GLY A 243 -3.62 -1.66 0.94
C GLY A 243 -4.77 -2.03 0.00
N ILE A 244 -4.84 -1.43 -1.20
CA ILE A 244 -5.94 -1.70 -2.15
C ILE A 244 -5.80 -3.13 -2.70
N ALA A 245 -4.60 -3.51 -3.13
CA ALA A 245 -4.33 -4.85 -3.66
C ALA A 245 -4.65 -5.94 -2.63
N HIS A 246 -4.21 -5.75 -1.38
CA HIS A 246 -4.51 -6.68 -0.29
C HIS A 246 -6.02 -6.81 -0.06
N THR A 247 -6.74 -5.68 -0.05
CA THR A 247 -8.20 -5.67 0.10
C THR A 247 -8.92 -6.38 -1.05
N LEU A 248 -8.50 -6.17 -2.30
CA LEU A 248 -9.10 -6.87 -3.46
C LEU A 248 -8.90 -8.38 -3.36
N GLN A 249 -7.71 -8.85 -2.98
CA GLN A 249 -7.49 -10.29 -2.72
C GLN A 249 -8.32 -10.79 -1.53
N GLY A 250 -8.53 -9.94 -0.52
CA GLY A 250 -9.47 -10.21 0.57
C GLY A 250 -10.91 -10.39 0.09
N VAL A 251 -11.39 -9.53 -0.82
CA VAL A 251 -12.73 -9.63 -1.42
C VAL A 251 -12.89 -10.95 -2.18
N VAL A 252 -11.90 -11.34 -2.99
CA VAL A 252 -11.93 -12.61 -3.74
C VAL A 252 -12.04 -13.81 -2.77
N ARG A 253 -11.14 -13.90 -1.78
CA ARG A 253 -11.14 -14.98 -0.78
C ARG A 253 -12.45 -15.05 0.02
N LEU A 254 -12.99 -13.89 0.42
CA LEU A 254 -14.27 -13.85 1.13
C LEU A 254 -15.44 -14.26 0.24
N ALA A 255 -15.43 -13.88 -1.04
CA ALA A 255 -16.46 -14.29 -1.99
C ALA A 255 -16.44 -15.81 -2.18
N GLU A 256 -15.27 -16.42 -2.32
CA GLU A 256 -15.13 -17.89 -2.40
C GLU A 256 -15.71 -18.58 -1.16
N LEU A 257 -15.37 -18.09 0.04
CA LEU A 257 -15.90 -18.63 1.29
C LEU A 257 -17.42 -18.45 1.44
N LEU A 258 -17.98 -17.33 0.98
CA LEU A 258 -19.42 -17.07 1.00
C LEU A 258 -20.19 -17.93 -0.01
N LEU A 259 -19.59 -18.20 -1.17
CA LEU A 259 -20.21 -18.95 -2.27
C LEU A 259 -19.99 -20.47 -2.14
N ALA A 260 -19.15 -20.90 -1.21
CA ALA A 260 -18.93 -22.32 -0.94
C ALA A 260 -20.25 -23.04 -0.60
N PRO A 261 -20.52 -24.25 -1.14
CA PRO A 261 -21.78 -24.97 -0.92
C PRO A 261 -22.06 -25.30 0.55
N ARG A 262 -21.00 -25.37 1.37
CA ARG A 262 -21.07 -25.62 2.79
C ARG A 262 -20.14 -24.65 3.51
N ARG A 263 -20.63 -24.13 4.63
CA ARG A 263 -19.83 -23.29 5.51
C ARG A 263 -18.80 -24.15 6.26
N ASP A 264 -17.53 -23.85 6.06
CA ASP A 264 -16.41 -24.44 6.79
C ASP A 264 -15.81 -23.40 7.74
N GLU A 265 -16.14 -23.49 9.03
CA GLU A 265 -15.62 -22.58 10.05
C GLU A 265 -14.08 -22.61 10.15
N SER A 266 -13.45 -23.73 9.82
CA SER A 266 -11.99 -23.83 9.86
C SER A 266 -11.33 -22.97 8.78
N ALA A 267 -11.95 -22.90 7.59
CA ALA A 267 -11.52 -22.04 6.48
C ALA A 267 -11.74 -20.55 6.79
N TRP A 268 -12.87 -20.19 7.43
CA TRP A 268 -13.12 -18.83 7.90
C TRP A 268 -12.09 -18.37 8.94
N LEU A 269 -11.76 -19.25 9.90
CA LEU A 269 -10.71 -18.97 10.89
C LEU A 269 -9.31 -18.91 10.25
N ALA A 270 -9.05 -19.72 9.22
CA ALA A 270 -7.81 -19.67 8.45
C ALA A 270 -7.66 -18.32 7.75
N TYR A 271 -8.70 -17.84 7.07
CA TYR A 271 -8.73 -16.50 6.48
C TYR A 271 -8.35 -15.41 7.49
N GLY A 272 -8.92 -15.45 8.70
CA GLY A 272 -8.63 -14.46 9.72
C GLY A 272 -7.18 -14.49 10.21
N ARG A 273 -6.61 -15.70 10.37
CA ARG A 273 -5.18 -15.86 10.72
C ARG A 273 -4.28 -15.35 9.61
N ASP A 274 -4.58 -15.73 8.37
CA ASP A 274 -3.81 -15.35 7.18
C ASP A 274 -3.79 -13.82 7.01
N VAL A 275 -4.93 -13.15 7.14
CA VAL A 275 -4.98 -11.68 7.01
C VAL A 275 -4.14 -10.98 8.08
N VAL A 276 -4.17 -11.45 9.34
CA VAL A 276 -3.36 -10.87 10.42
C VAL A 276 -1.87 -11.10 10.18
N ASP A 277 -1.49 -12.30 9.74
CA ASP A 277 -0.11 -12.64 9.40
C ASP A 277 0.39 -11.86 8.17
N GLU A 278 -0.45 -11.70 7.14
CA GLU A 278 -0.17 -10.89 5.95
C GLU A 278 0.09 -9.43 6.31
N VAL A 279 -0.66 -8.82 7.25
CA VAL A 279 -0.37 -7.44 7.70
C VAL A 279 0.99 -7.36 8.39
N ARG A 280 1.37 -8.34 9.20
CA ARG A 280 2.71 -8.41 9.81
C ARG A 280 3.79 -8.62 8.77
N TRP A 281 3.50 -9.39 7.73
CA TRP A 281 4.41 -9.61 6.62
C TRP A 281 4.65 -8.32 5.82
N ILE A 282 3.59 -7.57 5.54
CA ILE A 282 3.68 -6.22 4.96
C ILE A 282 4.53 -5.32 5.86
N ASP A 283 4.30 -5.33 7.18
CA ASP A 283 5.11 -4.55 8.14
C ASP A 283 6.59 -4.91 8.08
N ARG A 284 6.92 -6.19 7.91
CA ARG A 284 8.31 -6.62 7.79
C ARG A 284 8.99 -6.06 6.54
N LEU A 285 8.36 -6.19 5.37
CA LEU A 285 8.92 -5.71 4.10
C LEU A 285 8.97 -4.18 4.04
N VAL A 286 7.82 -3.54 4.26
CA VAL A 286 7.66 -2.08 4.17
C VAL A 286 8.37 -1.37 5.32
N GLY A 287 8.30 -1.92 6.53
CA GLY A 287 9.03 -1.42 7.71
C GLY A 287 10.54 -1.44 7.50
N THR A 288 11.08 -2.43 6.79
CA THR A 288 12.51 -2.47 6.43
C THR A 288 12.87 -1.34 5.47
N ALA A 289 12.09 -1.12 4.41
CA ALA A 289 12.34 -0.03 3.46
C ALA A 289 12.23 1.36 4.15
N THR A 290 11.15 1.60 4.88
CA THR A 290 10.96 2.87 5.61
C THR A 290 12.00 3.12 6.72
N ALA A 291 12.67 2.09 7.23
CA ALA A 291 13.76 2.24 8.19
C ALA A 291 15.09 2.66 7.54
N LEU A 292 15.19 2.52 6.22
CA LEU A 292 16.41 2.77 5.43
C LEU A 292 16.29 3.99 4.51
N ILE A 293 15.27 4.83 4.72
CA ILE A 293 14.91 5.95 3.84
C ILE A 293 16.03 6.97 3.63
N ASP A 294 16.92 7.11 4.62
CA ASP A 294 18.06 8.02 4.60
C ASP A 294 19.31 7.42 3.91
N ASP A 295 19.26 6.14 3.53
CA ASP A 295 20.35 5.43 2.84
C ASP A 295 19.83 4.85 1.52
N PHE A 296 19.90 5.66 0.46
CA PHE A 296 19.28 5.33 -0.83
C PHE A 296 19.70 3.96 -1.42
N PRO A 297 20.99 3.55 -1.39
CA PRO A 297 21.39 2.22 -1.83
C PRO A 297 20.75 1.07 -1.02
N LEU A 298 20.68 1.20 0.30
CA LEU A 298 20.03 0.18 1.15
C LEU A 298 18.51 0.22 1.02
N PHE A 299 17.91 1.40 0.88
CA PHE A 299 16.49 1.58 0.57
C PHE A 299 16.11 0.88 -0.74
N THR A 300 16.90 1.08 -1.79
CA THR A 300 16.70 0.45 -3.10
C THR A 300 16.70 -1.07 -2.99
N LEU A 301 17.69 -1.63 -2.27
CA LEU A 301 17.74 -3.09 -2.04
C LEU A 301 16.54 -3.58 -1.20
N ALA A 302 16.06 -2.79 -0.24
CA ALA A 302 14.84 -3.09 0.51
C ALA A 302 13.58 -3.08 -0.37
N CYS A 303 13.46 -2.12 -1.29
CA CYS A 303 12.38 -2.11 -2.29
C CYS A 303 12.44 -3.34 -3.19
N HIS A 304 13.63 -3.81 -3.57
CA HIS A 304 13.75 -5.05 -4.35
C HIS A 304 13.24 -6.28 -3.57
N LEU A 305 13.36 -6.33 -2.24
CA LEU A 305 12.74 -7.40 -1.43
C LEU A 305 11.21 -7.40 -1.60
N TYR A 306 10.59 -6.22 -1.55
CA TYR A 306 9.16 -6.08 -1.83
C TYR A 306 8.83 -6.51 -3.26
N PHE A 307 9.61 -6.08 -4.26
CA PHE A 307 9.36 -6.42 -5.65
C PHE A 307 9.48 -7.93 -5.93
N VAL A 308 10.46 -8.61 -5.34
CA VAL A 308 10.54 -10.08 -5.41
C VAL A 308 9.24 -10.73 -4.89
N ALA A 309 8.73 -10.26 -3.75
CA ALA A 309 7.49 -10.77 -3.16
C ALA A 309 6.24 -10.48 -4.01
N THR A 310 6.09 -9.25 -4.53
CA THR A 310 4.93 -8.89 -5.37
C THR A 310 4.96 -9.62 -6.71
N ILE A 311 6.12 -9.73 -7.36
CA ILE A 311 6.26 -10.43 -8.65
C ILE A 311 5.94 -11.91 -8.47
N ALA A 312 6.40 -12.53 -7.38
CA ALA A 312 6.05 -13.92 -7.06
C ALA A 312 4.53 -14.09 -6.84
N CYS A 313 3.90 -13.14 -6.14
CA CYS A 313 2.46 -13.12 -5.90
C CYS A 313 1.66 -12.96 -7.20
N GLU A 314 1.99 -11.98 -8.03
CA GLU A 314 1.32 -11.69 -9.30
C GLU A 314 1.45 -12.84 -10.29
N ARG A 315 2.63 -13.47 -10.38
CA ARG A 315 2.83 -14.68 -11.20
C ARG A 315 1.97 -15.84 -10.70
N GLY A 316 1.84 -16.00 -9.39
CA GLY A 316 0.91 -16.96 -8.80
C GLY A 316 -0.51 -16.72 -9.26
N LEU A 317 -1.00 -15.47 -9.12
CA LEU A 317 -2.34 -15.09 -9.56
C LEU A 317 -2.56 -15.30 -11.07
N ALA A 318 -1.59 -14.92 -11.91
CA ALA A 318 -1.66 -15.14 -13.36
C ALA A 318 -1.69 -16.64 -13.72
N GLY A 319 -1.02 -17.47 -12.93
CA GLY A 319 -1.06 -18.93 -13.03
C GLY A 319 -2.21 -19.60 -12.28
N LEU A 320 -3.16 -18.83 -11.72
CA LEU A 320 -4.26 -19.29 -10.87
C LEU A 320 -3.82 -20.05 -9.59
N ASP A 321 -2.59 -19.83 -9.13
CA ASP A 321 -2.09 -20.26 -7.83
C ASP A 321 -2.36 -19.17 -6.78
N THR A 322 -3.54 -19.24 -6.17
CA THR A 322 -3.98 -18.35 -5.09
C THR A 322 -3.48 -18.77 -3.70
N ASP A 323 -2.85 -19.93 -3.60
CA ASP A 323 -2.51 -20.55 -2.32
C ASP A 323 -1.27 -19.91 -1.67
N ARG A 324 -0.54 -19.06 -2.39
CA ARG A 324 0.65 -18.36 -1.89
C ARG A 324 0.35 -17.21 -0.91
N GLY A 325 -0.90 -16.75 -0.82
CA GLY A 325 -1.27 -15.59 0.00
C GLY A 325 -0.76 -14.26 -0.56
N PHE A 326 -1.13 -13.15 0.08
CA PHE A 326 -0.70 -11.82 -0.37
C PHE A 326 0.82 -11.64 -0.21
N LEU A 327 1.49 -11.09 -1.22
CA LEU A 327 2.97 -10.95 -1.26
C LEU A 327 3.71 -12.26 -0.97
N ALA A 328 3.14 -13.38 -1.46
CA ALA A 328 3.67 -14.73 -1.25
C ALA A 328 3.90 -15.10 0.23
N ALA A 329 3.08 -14.58 1.15
CA ALA A 329 3.21 -14.79 2.60
C ALA A 329 3.24 -16.27 3.02
N ARG A 330 2.68 -17.18 2.20
CA ARG A 330 2.64 -18.63 2.45
C ARG A 330 3.66 -19.43 1.63
N ASP A 331 4.48 -18.78 0.80
CA ASP A 331 5.65 -19.41 0.18
C ASP A 331 6.79 -19.47 1.22
N GLY A 332 6.82 -20.56 2.00
CA GLY A 332 7.74 -20.73 3.13
C GLY A 332 9.22 -20.50 2.78
N PRO A 333 9.77 -21.14 1.71
CA PRO A 333 11.14 -20.89 1.27
C PRO A 333 11.42 -19.43 0.90
N LEU A 334 10.55 -18.80 0.12
CA LEU A 334 10.73 -17.39 -0.28
C LEU A 334 10.64 -16.45 0.93
N ARG A 335 9.62 -16.63 1.77
CA ARG A 335 9.43 -15.81 2.97
C ARG A 335 10.63 -15.90 3.91
N ALA A 336 11.15 -17.09 4.16
CA ALA A 336 12.34 -17.27 4.99
C ALA A 336 13.56 -16.54 4.42
N ALA A 337 13.76 -16.61 3.10
CA ALA A 337 14.86 -15.90 2.43
C ALA A 337 14.73 -14.38 2.55
N LEU A 338 13.53 -13.84 2.35
CA LEU A 338 13.21 -12.42 2.47
C LEU A 338 13.29 -11.91 3.92
N GLU A 339 12.81 -12.68 4.89
CA GLU A 339 12.90 -12.36 6.33
C GLU A 339 14.36 -12.23 6.78
N ALA A 340 15.21 -13.17 6.34
CA ALA A 340 16.64 -13.14 6.57
C ALA A 340 17.27 -11.92 5.88
N ALA A 341 16.91 -11.64 4.61
CA ALA A 341 17.42 -10.47 3.89
C ALA A 341 17.06 -9.14 4.58
N CYS A 342 15.83 -9.01 5.11
CA CYS A 342 15.43 -7.83 5.89
C CYS A 342 16.30 -7.67 7.15
N GLY A 343 16.66 -8.77 7.82
CA GLY A 343 17.54 -8.74 9.00
C GLY A 343 18.98 -8.37 8.64
N ASP A 344 19.45 -8.83 7.49
CA ASP A 344 20.78 -8.55 6.96
C ASP A 344 20.93 -7.08 6.58
N LEU A 345 19.90 -6.47 5.97
CA LEU A 345 19.88 -5.04 5.66
C LEU A 345 20.03 -4.17 6.90
N GLY A 346 19.32 -4.51 8.00
CA GLY A 346 19.49 -3.80 9.28
C GLY A 346 20.92 -3.88 9.82
N ARG A 347 21.60 -5.02 9.64
CA ARG A 347 23.02 -5.17 10.03
C ARG A 347 23.96 -4.41 9.09
N ALA A 348 23.69 -4.38 7.79
CA ALA A 348 24.46 -3.62 6.81
C ALA A 348 24.37 -2.10 7.03
N ALA A 349 23.23 -1.63 7.54
CA ALA A 349 23.06 -0.24 7.95
C ALA A 349 23.88 0.09 9.22
N ALA A 350 23.93 -0.84 10.18
CA ALA A 350 24.66 -0.66 11.44
C ALA A 350 26.19 -0.84 11.33
N ASP A 351 26.68 -1.61 10.36
CA ASP A 351 28.11 -1.90 10.17
C ASP A 351 28.55 -1.62 8.72
N PRO A 352 29.01 -0.39 8.41
CA PRO A 352 29.47 -0.03 7.06
C PRO A 352 30.61 -0.91 6.54
N SER A 353 31.44 -1.48 7.42
CA SER A 353 32.58 -2.31 7.01
C SER A 353 32.16 -3.62 6.34
N LYS A 354 30.98 -4.14 6.69
CA LYS A 354 30.43 -5.39 6.15
C LYS A 354 29.37 -5.15 5.08
N ARG A 355 28.93 -3.90 4.90
CA ARG A 355 27.82 -3.53 4.01
C ARG A 355 27.90 -4.19 2.65
N GLN A 356 29.03 -4.06 1.95
CA GLN A 356 29.19 -4.59 0.60
C GLN A 356 29.01 -6.11 0.55
N ALA A 357 29.70 -6.84 1.45
CA ALA A 357 29.59 -8.29 1.55
C ALA A 357 28.18 -8.74 1.93
N THR A 358 27.52 -8.04 2.85
CA THR A 358 26.13 -8.34 3.24
C THR A 358 25.15 -8.11 2.09
N CYS A 359 25.29 -7.00 1.35
CA CYS A 359 24.43 -6.73 0.18
C CYS A 359 24.64 -7.77 -0.93
N ALA A 360 25.87 -8.22 -1.18
CA ALA A 360 26.15 -9.30 -2.12
C ALA A 360 25.47 -10.61 -1.69
N ALA A 361 25.61 -11.00 -0.42
CA ALA A 361 24.98 -12.21 0.11
C ALA A 361 23.44 -12.18 0.04
N ILE A 362 22.81 -11.00 0.22
CA ILE A 362 21.36 -10.83 0.02
C ILE A 362 20.97 -11.13 -1.43
N ARG A 363 21.70 -10.55 -2.39
CA ARG A 363 21.43 -10.76 -3.83
C ARG A 363 21.58 -12.23 -4.21
N ASP A 364 22.67 -12.88 -3.77
CA ASP A 364 22.92 -14.29 -4.05
C ASP A 364 21.83 -15.19 -3.46
N ARG A 365 21.38 -14.91 -2.23
CA ARG A 365 20.30 -15.66 -1.57
C ARG A 365 18.98 -15.57 -2.35
N LEU A 366 18.68 -14.40 -2.91
CA LEU A 366 17.39 -14.12 -3.56
C LEU A 366 17.40 -14.36 -5.07
N ALA A 367 18.57 -14.59 -5.67
CA ALA A 367 18.72 -14.89 -7.08
C ALA A 367 17.77 -15.98 -7.63
N PRO A 368 17.44 -17.07 -6.89
CA PRO A 368 16.48 -18.07 -7.38
C PRO A 368 15.06 -17.53 -7.64
N TRP A 369 14.69 -16.42 -7.02
CA TRP A 369 13.39 -15.76 -7.16
C TRP A 369 13.43 -14.47 -7.98
N ASP A 370 14.62 -14.03 -8.40
CA ASP A 370 14.76 -12.82 -9.21
C ASP A 370 14.37 -13.08 -10.68
N ARG A 371 13.08 -12.92 -10.98
CA ARG A 371 12.53 -13.09 -12.33
C ARG A 371 12.59 -11.83 -13.19
N ALA A 372 12.85 -10.68 -12.59
CA ALA A 372 12.85 -9.39 -13.26
C ALA A 372 14.25 -8.76 -13.38
N GLY A 373 15.29 -9.47 -12.94
CA GLY A 373 16.67 -8.97 -12.97
C GLY A 373 16.92 -7.84 -11.98
N LEU A 374 16.15 -7.76 -10.89
CA LEU A 374 16.25 -6.75 -9.83
C LEU A 374 17.66 -6.68 -9.22
N PHE A 375 18.41 -7.78 -9.25
CA PHE A 375 19.77 -7.84 -8.72
C PHE A 375 20.86 -7.77 -9.80
N ASN A 376 20.49 -7.49 -11.06
CA ASN A 376 21.44 -7.24 -12.14
C ASN A 376 22.16 -5.90 -11.90
N PRO A 377 23.49 -5.88 -11.65
CA PRO A 377 24.23 -4.65 -11.43
C PRO A 377 24.28 -3.73 -12.66
N HIS A 378 24.02 -4.27 -13.86
CA HIS A 378 23.98 -3.50 -15.10
C HIS A 378 22.62 -2.84 -15.38
N ALA A 379 21.59 -3.12 -14.57
CA ALA A 379 20.27 -2.51 -14.74
C ALA A 379 20.25 -1.03 -14.34
N GLY A 380 21.23 -0.56 -13.55
CA GLY A 380 21.32 0.86 -13.16
C GLY A 380 20.05 1.39 -12.52
N ASN A 381 19.38 0.61 -11.66
CA ASN A 381 18.10 0.99 -11.06
C ASN A 381 16.99 1.36 -12.07
N ARG A 382 17.03 0.80 -13.30
CA ARG A 382 16.06 0.98 -14.38
C ARG A 382 15.44 -0.35 -14.79
N TYR A 383 14.16 -0.52 -14.52
CA TYR A 383 13.44 -1.76 -14.78
C TYR A 383 12.12 -1.46 -15.51
N ALA A 384 12.03 -1.86 -16.78
CA ALA A 384 10.92 -1.47 -17.67
C ALA A 384 9.68 -2.37 -17.54
N HIS A 385 9.85 -3.68 -17.34
CA HIS A 385 8.72 -4.61 -17.31
C HIS A 385 8.98 -5.73 -16.30
N THR A 386 8.55 -5.53 -15.05
CA THR A 386 8.84 -6.50 -13.97
C THR A 386 7.68 -7.42 -13.62
N ALA A 387 6.46 -7.11 -14.06
CA ALA A 387 5.26 -7.87 -13.73
C ALA A 387 5.00 -9.04 -14.70
N ALA A 388 4.16 -9.97 -14.26
CA ALA A 388 3.62 -11.00 -15.14
C ALA A 388 2.55 -10.41 -16.09
N THR A 389 2.45 -10.93 -17.31
CA THR A 389 1.33 -10.58 -18.20
C THR A 389 0.01 -10.96 -17.54
N LYS A 390 -0.93 -10.02 -17.51
CA LYS A 390 -2.26 -10.23 -16.89
C LYS A 390 -3.05 -11.21 -17.77
N ALA A 391 -3.65 -12.24 -17.18
CA ALA A 391 -4.35 -13.32 -17.90
C ALA A 391 -5.58 -12.86 -18.73
N THR A 392 -5.94 -11.59 -18.67
CA THR A 392 -7.15 -11.00 -19.26
C THR A 392 -6.99 -10.50 -20.71
N SER A 393 -5.82 -10.64 -21.35
CA SER A 393 -5.70 -10.32 -22.78
C SER A 393 -6.31 -11.37 -23.73
N ALA A 394 -6.79 -12.51 -23.21
CA ALA A 394 -7.26 -13.63 -24.03
C ALA A 394 -8.77 -13.94 -23.97
N THR A 395 -9.57 -13.33 -23.10
CA THR A 395 -11.00 -13.69 -22.97
C THR A 395 -11.88 -12.53 -22.48
N ALA A 396 -12.15 -11.57 -23.35
CA ALA A 396 -13.41 -10.82 -23.31
C ALA A 396 -14.32 -11.40 -24.39
N PRO A 397 -15.53 -11.91 -24.07
CA PRO A 397 -16.50 -12.33 -25.08
C PRO A 397 -17.04 -11.16 -25.90
#